data_AF-A0A9P8FK05-F1
#
_entry.id   AF-A0A9P8FK05-F1
#
_cell.length_a   1.000
_cell.length_b   1.000
_cell.length_c   1.000
_cell.angle_alpha   90.00
_cell.angle_beta   90.00
_cell.angle_gamma   90.00
#
_symmetry.space_group_name_H-M   'P 1'
#
loop_
_entity.id
_entity.type
_entity.pdbx_description
1 polymer ?
#
loop_
_entity_poly.entity_id
_entity_poly.type
_entity_poly.pdbx_seq_one_letter_code
_entity_poly.pdbx_strand_id
1 'polypeptide(L)'
;MAIQPYQEDNEASSGPLDTAPAKRLRWATQRVAGSQGGTKRQSILRRLSHKKRSSDDSAKRESNGTDLESVPEGSEASTEQAGAGRRVFFNMPLPEDARDEEGHPIAQFVRNKIRTAKYTPISFIPKNLWFQFHNIANIYFLFIIILSIFPIFGASNPGLSAVPLIVIVTITAIKDAIEDWRRTVLDNELNNAPAHRLVDWENVNTAEDQISLWRKFKKANTRAITFVWHLWKNRKESKAEKRNSQKDRALDEGGDTRRPSMYSQRMSVISMATEEPGAMEMTPVHSPMPASAMEGSKEMDLGDHIRKSLENDALKPGDVHQVVEVAKDPTDPNAPIPKRFYGNIINPNKPTGKARFKKDCWKNVQVGDFVRLYNEESIPADIVVLSTSDPDGACYVETKNLDGETNLKVRQALHCGQKVKRARDCERAEFILESEPPHANLYSYSGAVRWKQYGSKNSDVEAADMAEPVSINNMLLRGCSIRNTEWVLGIVVFTGEETKIMLNSGITPTKRAQISKDLNWNVIYNFIILFFMCLISAVVQGTTWGKGDESLDFFEFGSYGGTPGLNGFITFWAAIILFQNLVPISLYITL
;
A
#
# COMPACT_ATOMS: atom_id res chain seq x y z
N MET A 1 33.28 48.32 11.99
CA MET A 1 33.40 49.46 11.05
C MET A 1 32.88 48.96 9.72
N ALA A 2 31.56 49.01 9.52
CA ALA A 2 30.82 50.14 8.97
C ALA A 2 31.22 50.39 7.50
N ILE A 3 30.31 50.07 6.57
CA ILE A 3 29.83 50.93 5.47
C ILE A 3 28.66 50.18 4.77
N GLN A 4 27.48 50.77 4.86
CA GLN A 4 26.39 50.74 3.87
C GLN A 4 26.35 52.14 3.22
N PRO A 5 25.49 52.44 2.23
CA PRO A 5 25.22 51.76 0.96
C PRO A 5 25.26 52.77 -0.22
N TYR A 6 25.06 52.30 -1.45
CA TYR A 6 24.91 53.13 -2.65
C TYR A 6 23.43 53.36 -3.01
N GLN A 7 23.19 54.57 -3.52
CA GLN A 7 21.93 55.21 -3.95
C GLN A 7 21.38 54.67 -5.28
N GLU A 8 20.06 54.68 -5.42
CA GLU A 8 19.29 54.51 -6.66
C GLU A 8 19.22 55.82 -7.44
N ASP A 9 19.25 55.75 -8.78
CA ASP A 9 18.70 56.76 -9.68
C ASP A 9 17.89 56.07 -10.81
N ASN A 10 16.68 56.59 -11.02
CA ASN A 10 15.73 56.24 -12.08
C ASN A 10 16.00 57.09 -13.34
N GLU A 11 15.88 56.52 -14.53
CA GLU A 11 15.39 57.28 -15.70
C GLU A 11 14.84 56.35 -16.81
N ALA A 12 13.73 56.79 -17.40
CA ALA A 12 12.89 56.07 -18.35
C ALA A 12 13.28 56.35 -19.81
N SER A 13 13.18 55.36 -20.70
CA SER A 13 12.90 55.62 -22.12
C SER A 13 12.26 54.42 -22.83
N SER A 14 11.40 54.75 -23.77
CA SER A 14 10.41 53.96 -24.50
C SER A 14 10.94 53.25 -25.76
N GLY A 15 10.54 52.00 -25.99
CA GLY A 15 10.68 51.29 -27.28
C GLY A 15 9.99 49.91 -27.28
N PRO A 16 9.39 49.45 -28.40
CA PRO A 16 8.57 48.24 -28.43
C PRO A 16 9.45 46.99 -28.54
N LEU A 17 9.26 46.01 -27.66
CA LEU A 17 10.06 44.78 -27.65
C LEU A 17 9.18 43.54 -27.80
N ASP A 18 9.49 42.80 -28.85
CA ASP A 18 9.02 41.47 -29.20
C ASP A 18 9.12 40.49 -28.03
N THR A 19 8.13 39.61 -28.00
CA THR A 19 7.93 38.56 -27.00
C THR A 19 8.97 37.44 -27.13
N ALA A 20 9.97 37.44 -26.24
CA ALA A 20 10.82 36.26 -25.99
C ALA A 20 10.32 35.53 -24.73
N PRO A 21 9.98 34.22 -24.79
CA PRO A 21 9.52 33.49 -23.62
C PRO A 21 10.66 33.28 -22.61
N ALA A 22 10.42 33.73 -21.37
CA ALA A 22 11.33 33.55 -20.24
C ALA A 22 11.61 32.05 -19.99
N LYS A 23 12.85 31.62 -20.22
CA LYS A 23 13.38 30.33 -19.72
C LYS A 23 13.43 30.38 -18.20
N ARG A 24 12.42 29.81 -17.55
CA ARG A 24 12.41 29.55 -16.10
C ARG A 24 13.49 28.50 -15.80
N LEU A 25 14.57 28.93 -15.15
CA LEU A 25 15.57 28.02 -14.56
C LEU A 25 14.89 27.15 -13.50
N ARG A 26 14.84 25.83 -13.74
CA ARG A 26 14.56 24.83 -12.71
C ARG A 26 15.87 24.47 -12.02
N TRP A 27 15.96 24.72 -10.72
CA TRP A 27 16.99 24.11 -9.89
C TRP A 27 16.68 22.61 -9.75
N ALA A 28 17.24 21.80 -10.64
CA ALA A 28 17.36 20.37 -10.42
C ALA A 28 18.72 20.13 -9.74
N THR A 29 18.70 19.56 -8.54
CA THR A 29 19.92 19.07 -7.87
C THR A 29 20.50 17.92 -8.70
N GLN A 30 21.48 18.24 -9.53
CA GLN A 30 22.26 17.24 -10.26
C GLN A 30 23.14 16.48 -9.26
N ARG A 31 22.92 15.17 -9.13
CA ARG A 31 23.89 14.29 -8.46
C ARG A 31 25.15 14.26 -9.31
N VAL A 32 26.18 14.95 -8.85
CA VAL A 32 27.55 14.80 -9.36
C VAL A 32 28.04 13.43 -8.91
N ALA A 33 28.14 12.48 -9.82
CA ALA A 33 28.83 11.23 -9.57
C ALA A 33 30.33 11.54 -9.42
N GLY A 34 30.85 11.35 -8.20
CA GLY A 34 32.28 11.46 -7.93
C GLY A 34 33.06 10.54 -8.87
N SER A 35 33.91 11.15 -9.69
CA SER A 35 34.90 10.47 -10.52
C SER A 35 35.90 9.76 -9.61
N GLN A 36 35.66 8.50 -9.24
CA GLN A 36 36.65 7.45 -8.88
C GLN A 36 35.96 6.05 -8.77
N GLY A 37 35.12 5.69 -9.74
CA GLY A 37 34.35 4.43 -9.73
C GLY A 37 34.92 3.27 -10.56
N GLY A 38 35.94 3.51 -11.39
CA GLY A 38 36.42 2.52 -12.39
C GLY A 38 37.58 1.63 -11.95
N THR A 39 38.41 2.06 -10.99
CA THR A 39 39.71 1.42 -10.70
C THR A 39 39.73 0.46 -9.52
N LYS A 40 38.60 0.27 -8.81
CA LYS A 40 38.52 -0.65 -7.66
C LYS A 40 38.01 -2.06 -7.98
N ARG A 41 37.51 -2.30 -9.21
CA ARG A 41 37.07 -3.65 -9.64
C ARG A 41 38.19 -4.51 -10.23
N GLN A 42 39.33 -3.94 -10.61
CA GLN A 42 40.46 -4.68 -11.18
C GLN A 42 41.51 -5.14 -10.14
N SER A 43 41.44 -4.67 -8.89
CA SER A 43 42.43 -5.02 -7.85
C SER A 43 42.04 -6.22 -6.97
N ILE A 44 40.79 -6.69 -7.05
CA ILE A 44 40.31 -7.90 -6.34
C ILE A 44 40.52 -9.16 -7.21
N LEU A 45 40.37 -9.03 -8.53
CA LEU A 45 40.61 -10.10 -9.50
C LEU A 45 42.10 -10.47 -9.66
N ARG A 46 43.03 -9.59 -9.23
CA ARG A 46 44.48 -9.84 -9.23
C ARG A 46 45.01 -10.47 -7.93
N ARG A 47 44.17 -10.65 -6.90
CA ARG A 47 44.55 -11.28 -5.62
C ARG A 47 44.05 -12.70 -5.43
N LEU A 48 43.23 -13.21 -6.35
CA LEU A 48 42.70 -14.58 -6.31
C LEU A 48 43.40 -15.55 -7.29
N SER A 49 44.33 -15.07 -8.12
CA SER A 49 45.07 -15.88 -9.09
C SER A 49 46.45 -16.39 -8.60
N HIS A 50 46.77 -16.27 -7.31
CA HIS A 50 47.98 -16.85 -6.72
C HIS A 50 47.66 -17.90 -5.65
N LYS A 51 47.25 -19.11 -6.06
CA LYS A 51 47.54 -20.34 -5.31
C LYS A 51 47.36 -21.60 -6.18
N LYS A 52 48.46 -22.37 -6.34
CA LYS A 52 48.64 -23.65 -7.09
C LYS A 52 48.57 -23.51 -8.61
N ARG A 53 49.52 -24.01 -9.42
CA ARG A 53 50.50 -25.10 -9.22
C ARG A 53 51.69 -24.90 -10.18
N SER A 54 52.87 -25.31 -9.73
CA SER A 54 54.05 -25.62 -10.55
C SER A 54 53.92 -27.00 -11.20
N SER A 55 54.69 -27.18 -12.28
CA SER A 55 55.17 -28.45 -12.89
C SER A 55 54.42 -28.94 -14.13
N ASP A 56 55.10 -28.75 -15.27
CA ASP A 56 55.42 -29.71 -16.35
C ASP A 56 54.34 -30.33 -17.26
N ASP A 57 54.35 -29.84 -18.51
CA ASP A 57 54.96 -30.47 -19.70
C ASP A 57 54.06 -30.84 -20.90
N SER A 58 54.54 -30.40 -22.07
CA SER A 58 54.36 -30.89 -23.46
C SER A 58 53.00 -30.86 -24.21
N ALA A 59 52.94 -29.88 -25.12
CA ALA A 59 52.84 -30.00 -26.59
C ALA A 59 51.62 -30.60 -27.35
N LYS A 60 51.26 -29.86 -28.42
CA LYS A 60 50.48 -30.16 -29.66
C LYS A 60 48.95 -30.17 -29.55
N ARG A 61 48.25 -29.18 -30.13
CA ARG A 61 47.86 -28.93 -31.55
C ARG A 61 46.62 -29.73 -31.99
N GLU A 62 45.69 -28.95 -32.54
CA GLU A 62 44.67 -29.28 -33.56
C GLU A 62 43.21 -29.50 -33.15
N SER A 63 42.40 -29.03 -34.10
CA SER A 63 40.97 -28.75 -34.18
C SER A 63 40.11 -29.99 -34.39
N ASN A 64 38.87 -29.99 -33.86
CA ASN A 64 37.63 -30.11 -34.65
C ASN A 64 36.40 -30.30 -33.75
N GLY A 65 35.34 -29.58 -34.13
CA GLY A 65 33.95 -30.03 -34.35
C GLY A 65 33.26 -31.10 -33.50
N THR A 66 31.95 -30.83 -33.34
CA THR A 66 30.80 -31.73 -33.17
C THR A 66 30.47 -32.26 -31.77
N ASP A 67 29.44 -31.62 -31.19
CA ASP A 67 28.12 -32.19 -30.87
C ASP A 67 27.93 -33.35 -29.88
N LEU A 68 26.96 -33.07 -29.00
CA LEU A 68 26.03 -33.91 -28.23
C LEU A 68 26.45 -34.57 -26.90
N GLU A 69 25.63 -34.19 -25.90
CA GLU A 69 25.02 -35.00 -24.83
C GLU A 69 25.55 -34.98 -23.39
N SER A 70 24.64 -34.50 -22.52
CA SER A 70 24.31 -34.97 -21.17
C SER A 70 25.17 -34.53 -19.99
N VAL A 71 24.67 -33.54 -19.24
CA VAL A 71 24.87 -33.43 -17.78
C VAL A 71 23.52 -33.11 -17.13
N PRO A 72 23.00 -33.97 -16.23
CA PRO A 72 21.83 -33.68 -15.41
C PRO A 72 22.20 -32.90 -14.14
N GLU A 73 21.24 -32.09 -13.72
CA GLU A 73 20.90 -31.65 -12.36
C GLU A 73 22.00 -31.14 -11.40
N GLY A 74 21.84 -29.88 -11.00
CA GLY A 74 22.40 -29.41 -9.73
C GLY A 74 22.37 -27.90 -9.52
N SER A 75 21.25 -27.41 -8.98
CA SER A 75 21.07 -26.10 -8.32
C SER A 75 20.97 -24.84 -9.19
N GLU A 76 19.77 -24.58 -9.70
CA GLU A 76 19.37 -23.24 -10.12
C GLU A 76 19.13 -22.35 -8.89
N ALA A 77 20.02 -21.37 -8.74
CA ALA A 77 19.75 -20.13 -8.05
C ALA A 77 18.74 -19.32 -8.88
N SER A 78 17.64 -18.92 -8.22
CA SER A 78 16.73 -17.81 -8.56
C SER A 78 17.02 -17.06 -9.87
N THR A 79 16.57 -17.62 -10.98
CA THR A 79 16.27 -16.86 -12.19
C THR A 79 14.87 -16.30 -12.01
N GLU A 80 14.71 -14.98 -12.07
CA GLU A 80 13.39 -14.35 -12.18
C GLU A 80 12.69 -14.97 -13.40
N GLN A 81 11.72 -15.86 -13.15
CA GLN A 81 10.80 -16.33 -14.16
C GLN A 81 10.10 -15.10 -14.72
N ALA A 82 10.42 -14.73 -15.96
CA ALA A 82 9.53 -13.93 -16.78
C ALA A 82 8.21 -14.71 -16.82
N GLY A 83 7.28 -14.32 -15.95
CA GLY A 83 6.08 -15.10 -15.67
C GLY A 83 5.30 -15.38 -16.94
N ALA A 84 4.83 -16.62 -17.09
CA ALA A 84 3.87 -16.97 -18.13
C ALA A 84 2.70 -15.96 -18.07
N GLY A 85 2.31 -15.41 -19.23
CA GLY A 85 1.18 -14.48 -19.32
C GLY A 85 -0.08 -15.09 -18.72
N ARG A 86 -0.95 -14.26 -18.14
CA ARG A 86 -2.20 -14.72 -17.53
C ARG A 86 -3.36 -14.61 -18.51
N ARG A 87 -4.26 -15.59 -18.46
CA ARG A 87 -5.51 -15.61 -19.24
C ARG A 87 -6.69 -15.54 -18.29
N VAL A 88 -7.62 -14.62 -18.55
CA VAL A 88 -8.87 -14.44 -17.80
C VAL A 88 -10.02 -14.72 -18.75
N PHE A 89 -10.92 -15.61 -18.36
CA PHE A 89 -12.01 -16.09 -19.18
C PHE A 89 -13.33 -15.47 -18.73
N PHE A 90 -14.13 -14.98 -19.67
CA PHE A 90 -15.44 -14.40 -19.38
C PHE A 90 -16.52 -15.19 -20.09
N ASN A 91 -17.49 -15.69 -19.32
CA ASN A 91 -18.67 -16.41 -19.80
C ASN A 91 -18.39 -17.68 -20.62
N MET A 92 -17.16 -18.18 -20.62
CA MET A 92 -16.76 -19.38 -21.31
C MET A 92 -16.22 -20.40 -20.32
N PRO A 93 -16.45 -21.70 -20.55
CA PRO A 93 -15.82 -22.74 -19.75
C PRO A 93 -14.29 -22.62 -19.86
N LEU A 94 -13.59 -22.79 -18.73
CA LEU A 94 -12.14 -22.92 -18.73
C LEU A 94 -11.74 -24.06 -19.69
N PRO A 95 -10.74 -23.87 -20.57
CA PRO A 95 -10.20 -24.95 -21.38
C PRO A 95 -9.43 -25.99 -20.53
N GLU A 96 -9.24 -27.20 -21.04
CA GLU A 96 -8.67 -28.34 -20.30
C GLU A 96 -7.24 -28.07 -19.81
N ASP A 97 -6.47 -27.25 -20.53
CA ASP A 97 -5.12 -26.81 -20.16
C ASP A 97 -5.09 -25.86 -18.95
N ALA A 98 -6.24 -25.27 -18.58
CA ALA A 98 -6.37 -24.34 -17.47
C ALA A 98 -7.08 -24.96 -16.25
N ARG A 99 -7.43 -26.24 -16.29
CA ARG A 99 -8.12 -26.97 -15.22
C ARG A 99 -7.23 -28.06 -14.61
N ASP A 100 -7.31 -28.20 -13.30
CA ASP A 100 -6.80 -29.35 -12.55
C ASP A 100 -7.68 -30.59 -12.81
N GLU A 101 -7.21 -31.78 -12.40
CA GLU A 101 -7.93 -33.06 -12.53
C GLU A 101 -9.32 -33.03 -11.85
N GLU A 102 -9.50 -32.21 -10.80
CA GLU A 102 -10.80 -32.00 -10.13
C GLU A 102 -11.67 -30.90 -10.77
N GLY A 103 -11.23 -30.31 -11.89
CA GLY A 103 -11.97 -29.26 -12.62
C GLY A 103 -11.82 -27.85 -12.03
N HIS A 104 -10.90 -27.64 -11.09
CA HIS A 104 -10.58 -26.32 -10.53
C HIS A 104 -9.58 -25.55 -11.39
N PRO A 105 -9.59 -24.20 -11.40
CA PRO A 105 -8.60 -23.43 -12.11
C PRO A 105 -7.19 -23.61 -11.50
N ILE A 106 -6.22 -23.97 -12.33
CA ILE A 106 -4.79 -24.05 -11.95
C ILE A 106 -4.28 -22.67 -11.49
N ALA A 107 -4.75 -21.61 -12.17
CA ALA A 107 -4.36 -20.24 -11.88
C ALA A 107 -5.01 -19.75 -10.58
N GLN A 108 -4.20 -19.56 -9.55
CA GLN A 108 -4.64 -19.00 -8.27
C GLN A 108 -4.37 -17.49 -8.21
N PHE A 109 -5.44 -16.69 -8.13
CA PHE A 109 -5.33 -15.24 -8.04
C PHE A 109 -5.32 -14.73 -6.59
N VAL A 110 -4.59 -13.63 -6.36
CA VAL A 110 -4.52 -12.98 -5.04
C VAL A 110 -5.83 -12.26 -4.73
N ARG A 111 -6.33 -12.37 -3.50
CA ARG A 111 -7.55 -11.67 -3.05
C ARG A 111 -7.36 -10.15 -3.06
N ASN A 112 -8.43 -9.38 -3.30
CA ASN A 112 -8.38 -7.91 -3.29
C ASN A 112 -8.27 -7.25 -1.89
N LYS A 113 -7.87 -8.01 -0.86
CA LYS A 113 -7.70 -7.47 0.49
C LYS A 113 -6.32 -6.83 0.65
N ILE A 114 -6.27 -5.55 0.99
CA ILE A 114 -5.02 -4.89 1.42
C ILE A 114 -4.78 -5.15 2.91
N ARG A 115 -3.50 -5.37 3.27
CA ARG A 115 -3.04 -5.39 4.65
C ARG A 115 -1.74 -4.57 4.77
N THR A 116 -1.82 -3.43 5.46
CA THR A 116 -0.66 -2.62 5.85
C THR A 116 -0.20 -2.92 7.28
N ALA A 117 -1.04 -3.59 8.08
CA ALA A 117 -0.70 -4.07 9.42
C ALA A 117 0.49 -5.05 9.38
N LYS A 118 1.45 -4.83 10.28
CA LYS A 118 2.70 -5.61 10.38
C LYS A 118 2.47 -6.94 11.08
N TYR A 119 1.55 -6.96 12.04
CA TYR A 119 1.31 -8.11 12.88
C TYR A 119 -0.06 -8.73 12.59
N THR A 120 -0.12 -10.05 12.67
CA THR A 120 -1.38 -10.74 12.92
C THR A 120 -1.53 -10.93 14.42
N PRO A 121 -2.76 -11.02 14.98
CA PRO A 121 -2.96 -11.18 16.42
C PRO A 121 -2.14 -12.32 17.05
N ILE A 122 -1.92 -13.41 16.31
CA ILE A 122 -1.12 -14.56 16.75
C ILE A 122 0.38 -14.31 16.59
N SER A 123 0.80 -13.65 15.51
CA SER A 123 2.21 -13.37 15.27
C SER A 123 2.71 -12.13 16.02
N PHE A 124 1.83 -11.39 16.72
CA PHE A 124 2.16 -10.15 17.39
C PHE A 124 3.23 -10.37 18.46
N ILE A 125 2.96 -11.23 19.45
CA ILE A 125 3.85 -11.49 20.57
C ILE A 125 5.26 -11.92 20.13
N PRO A 126 5.44 -13.00 19.32
CA PRO A 126 6.78 -13.47 18.98
C PRO A 126 7.55 -12.47 18.11
N LYS A 127 6.89 -11.83 17.12
CA LYS A 127 7.57 -10.84 16.27
C LYS A 127 7.91 -9.57 17.04
N ASN A 128 6.99 -9.10 17.88
CA ASN A 128 7.19 -7.90 18.67
C ASN A 128 8.34 -8.09 19.68
N LEU A 129 8.36 -9.21 20.41
CA LEU A 129 9.48 -9.57 21.29
C LEU A 129 10.79 -9.64 20.50
N TRP A 130 10.80 -10.31 19.36
CA TRP A 130 11.99 -10.38 18.51
C TRP A 130 12.52 -8.98 18.15
N PHE A 131 11.64 -8.06 17.74
CA PHE A 131 12.04 -6.69 17.41
C PHE A 131 12.54 -5.89 18.63
N GLN A 132 11.93 -6.08 19.80
CA GLN A 132 12.38 -5.43 21.03
C GLN A 132 13.72 -5.99 21.51
N PHE A 133 13.98 -7.29 21.38
CA PHE A 133 15.26 -7.92 21.75
C PHE A 133 16.38 -7.75 20.72
N HIS A 134 16.12 -7.17 19.55
CA HIS A 134 17.20 -6.67 18.68
C HIS A 134 17.95 -5.48 19.27
N ASN A 135 17.41 -4.90 20.33
CA ASN A 135 18.08 -3.89 21.11
C ASN A 135 19.02 -4.57 22.12
N ILE A 136 20.31 -4.25 22.04
CA ILE A 136 21.39 -4.89 22.82
C ILE A 136 21.14 -4.70 24.33
N ALA A 137 20.56 -3.57 24.75
CA ALA A 137 20.29 -3.35 26.16
C ALA A 137 19.21 -4.28 26.72
N ASN A 138 18.18 -4.61 25.94
CA ASN A 138 17.16 -5.57 26.39
C ASN A 138 17.75 -6.97 26.58
N ILE A 139 18.73 -7.35 25.74
CA ILE A 139 19.51 -8.58 25.93
C ILE A 139 20.32 -8.52 27.22
N TYR A 140 20.98 -7.39 27.50
CA TYR A 140 21.75 -7.19 28.72
C TYR A 140 20.88 -7.25 29.99
N PHE A 141 19.74 -6.58 30.03
CA PHE A 141 18.88 -6.64 31.21
C PHE A 141 18.31 -8.05 31.42
N LEU A 142 17.96 -8.75 30.34
CA LEU A 142 17.57 -10.16 30.42
C LEU A 142 18.72 -11.01 31.00
N PHE A 143 19.95 -10.74 30.58
CA PHE A 143 21.14 -11.43 31.10
C PHE A 143 21.36 -11.18 32.61
N ILE A 144 21.24 -9.93 33.08
CA ILE A 144 21.35 -9.59 34.51
C ILE A 144 20.24 -10.24 35.33
N ILE A 145 19.03 -10.31 34.80
CA ILE A 145 17.91 -11.01 35.46
C ILE A 145 18.23 -12.49 35.59
N ILE A 146 18.71 -13.14 34.52
CA ILE A 146 19.09 -14.56 34.55
C ILE A 146 20.22 -14.80 35.56
N LEU A 147 21.23 -13.91 35.63
CA LEU A 147 22.30 -14.00 36.63
C LEU A 147 21.77 -13.83 38.06
N SER A 148 20.81 -12.92 38.27
CA SER A 148 20.20 -12.65 39.58
C SER A 148 19.32 -13.79 40.09
N ILE A 149 18.97 -14.78 39.25
CA ILE A 149 18.29 -16.01 39.70
C ILE A 149 19.22 -16.87 40.55
N PHE A 150 20.54 -16.77 40.34
CA PHE A 150 21.51 -17.53 41.13
C PHE A 150 21.82 -16.79 42.44
N PRO A 151 21.41 -17.32 43.60
CA PRO A 151 21.58 -16.64 44.90
C PRO A 151 23.04 -16.47 45.32
N ILE A 152 23.96 -17.22 44.70
CA ILE A 152 25.40 -17.16 44.94
C ILE A 152 26.01 -15.77 44.66
N PHE A 153 25.37 -14.94 43.84
CA PHE A 153 25.86 -13.62 43.47
C PHE A 153 25.27 -12.47 44.32
N GLY A 154 24.59 -12.79 45.43
CA GLY A 154 24.10 -11.80 46.39
C GLY A 154 22.78 -11.12 46.02
N ALA A 155 22.08 -11.58 44.97
CA ALA A 155 20.74 -11.11 44.63
C ALA A 155 19.69 -11.79 45.55
N SER A 156 19.02 -10.99 46.37
CA SER A 156 18.05 -11.50 47.36
C SER A 156 16.69 -11.87 46.76
N ASN A 157 16.24 -11.15 45.71
CA ASN A 157 14.93 -11.37 45.10
C ASN A 157 14.96 -11.16 43.57
N PRO A 158 15.00 -12.23 42.76
CA PRO A 158 15.04 -12.12 41.29
C PRO A 158 13.77 -11.48 40.72
N GLY A 159 12.63 -11.60 41.41
CA GLY A 159 11.37 -11.00 40.99
C GLY A 159 11.43 -9.47 40.90
N LEU A 160 12.07 -8.80 41.87
CA LEU A 160 12.18 -7.34 41.89
C LEU A 160 13.05 -6.83 40.73
N SER A 161 14.12 -7.55 40.37
CA SER A 161 14.99 -7.20 39.24
C SER A 161 14.31 -7.39 37.88
N ALA A 162 13.37 -8.34 37.78
CA ALA A 162 12.64 -8.60 36.54
C ALA A 162 11.51 -7.61 36.24
N VAL A 163 10.90 -7.03 37.28
CA VAL A 163 9.74 -6.13 37.15
C VAL A 163 10.00 -4.96 36.18
N PRO A 164 11.11 -4.19 36.27
CA PRO A 164 11.35 -3.07 35.35
C PRO A 164 11.39 -3.49 33.88
N LEU A 165 12.09 -4.58 33.54
CA LEU A 165 12.18 -5.07 32.16
C LEU A 165 10.80 -5.53 31.65
N ILE A 166 10.07 -6.30 32.47
CA ILE A 166 8.71 -6.77 32.12
C ILE A 166 7.80 -5.58 31.86
N VAL A 167 7.82 -4.56 32.72
CA VAL A 167 6.99 -3.35 32.58
C VAL A 167 7.35 -2.61 31.29
N ILE A 168 8.64 -2.43 30.98
CA ILE A 168 9.08 -1.73 29.76
C ILE A 168 8.70 -2.49 28.49
N VAL A 169 8.97 -3.79 28.45
CA VAL A 169 8.60 -4.68 27.33
C VAL A 169 7.08 -4.66 27.14
N THR A 170 6.32 -4.65 28.24
CA THR A 170 4.85 -4.60 28.18
C THR A 170 4.33 -3.25 27.68
N ILE A 171 4.85 -2.13 28.20
CA ILE A 171 4.42 -0.78 27.76
C ILE A 171 4.75 -0.56 26.28
N THR A 172 5.95 -0.93 25.85
CA THR A 172 6.36 -0.84 24.43
C THR A 172 5.52 -1.75 23.55
N ALA A 173 5.22 -2.98 23.99
CA ALA A 173 4.31 -3.87 23.28
C ALA A 173 2.89 -3.28 23.17
N ILE A 174 2.36 -2.66 24.22
CA ILE A 174 1.04 -2.01 24.19
C ILE A 174 1.04 -0.85 23.18
N LYS A 175 2.08 0.01 23.20
CA LYS A 175 2.24 1.10 22.24
C LYS A 175 2.23 0.57 20.79
N ASP A 176 3.05 -0.43 20.50
CA ASP A 176 3.17 -1.03 19.17
C ASP A 176 1.87 -1.73 18.74
N ALA A 177 1.16 -2.36 19.68
CA ALA A 177 -0.15 -2.96 19.44
C ALA A 177 -1.22 -1.91 19.09
N ILE A 178 -1.23 -0.76 19.77
CA ILE A 178 -2.16 0.34 19.48
C ILE A 178 -1.87 0.93 18.10
N GLU A 179 -0.60 1.13 17.75
CA GLU A 179 -0.21 1.63 16.42
C GLU A 179 -0.63 0.66 15.30
N ASP A 180 -0.40 -0.64 15.47
CA ASP A 180 -0.75 -1.64 14.47
C ASP A 180 -2.27 -1.89 14.39
N TRP A 181 -2.98 -1.75 15.53
CA TRP A 181 -4.44 -1.76 15.55
C TRP A 181 -5.01 -0.59 14.73
N ARG A 182 -4.45 0.62 14.89
CA ARG A 182 -4.88 1.80 14.11
C ARG A 182 -4.73 1.55 12.61
N ARG A 183 -3.64 0.93 12.16
CA ARG A 183 -3.47 0.50 10.76
C ARG A 183 -4.51 -0.52 10.33
N THR A 184 -4.79 -1.51 11.18
CA THR A 184 -5.81 -2.53 10.90
C THR A 184 -7.21 -1.93 10.75
N VAL A 185 -7.54 -0.90 11.53
CA VAL A 185 -8.83 -0.19 11.40
C VAL A 185 -8.92 0.51 10.04
N LEU A 186 -7.88 1.24 9.64
CA LEU A 186 -7.82 1.90 8.33
C LEU A 186 -7.88 0.89 7.17
N ASP A 187 -7.15 -0.22 7.28
CA ASP A 187 -7.21 -1.32 6.31
C ASP A 187 -8.63 -1.87 6.21
N ASN A 188 -9.33 -2.05 7.34
CA ASN A 188 -10.69 -2.58 7.33
C ASN A 188 -11.69 -1.59 6.73
N GLU A 189 -11.53 -0.29 6.98
CA GLU A 189 -12.34 0.75 6.38
C GLU A 189 -12.22 0.71 4.85
N LEU A 190 -10.99 0.70 4.33
CA LEU A 190 -10.73 0.60 2.89
C LEU A 190 -11.22 -0.72 2.29
N ASN A 191 -11.00 -1.85 2.95
CA ASN A 191 -11.44 -3.16 2.46
C ASN A 191 -12.97 -3.35 2.47
N ASN A 192 -13.69 -2.55 3.26
CA ASN A 192 -15.16 -2.55 3.34
C ASN A 192 -15.78 -1.41 2.52
N ALA A 193 -14.99 -0.63 1.80
CA ALA A 193 -15.50 0.37 0.88
C ALA A 193 -16.45 -0.30 -0.15
N PRO A 194 -17.54 0.37 -0.53
CA PRO A 194 -18.50 -0.18 -1.48
C PRO A 194 -17.91 -0.18 -2.90
N ALA A 195 -18.25 -1.21 -3.67
CA ALA A 195 -18.06 -1.32 -5.11
C ALA A 195 -19.27 -2.01 -5.72
N HIS A 196 -19.68 -1.62 -6.93
CA HIS A 196 -20.79 -2.27 -7.61
C HIS A 196 -20.26 -3.43 -8.44
N ARG A 197 -20.52 -4.65 -7.98
CA ARG A 197 -20.12 -5.88 -8.66
C ARG A 197 -21.34 -6.55 -9.31
N LEU A 198 -21.14 -7.22 -10.44
CA LEU A 198 -22.15 -8.09 -11.03
C LEU A 198 -22.34 -9.33 -10.14
N VAL A 199 -23.55 -9.52 -9.64
CA VAL A 199 -23.94 -10.65 -8.78
C VAL A 199 -25.01 -11.48 -9.48
N ASP A 200 -25.20 -12.72 -9.04
CA ASP A 200 -26.09 -13.72 -9.65
C ASP A 200 -25.56 -14.24 -11.01
N TRP A 201 -24.22 -14.29 -11.13
CA TRP A 201 -23.43 -14.80 -12.25
C TRP A 201 -22.26 -15.66 -11.74
N GLU A 202 -21.84 -16.67 -12.50
CA GLU A 202 -20.78 -17.60 -12.12
C GLU A 202 -19.42 -17.15 -12.67
N ASN A 203 -18.48 -16.82 -11.78
CA ASN A 203 -17.12 -16.50 -12.17
C ASN A 203 -16.29 -17.79 -12.31
N VAL A 204 -15.91 -18.12 -13.54
CA VAL A 204 -15.13 -19.31 -13.88
C VAL A 204 -13.66 -19.24 -13.45
N ASN A 205 -13.12 -18.04 -13.18
CA ASN A 205 -11.68 -17.84 -12.97
C ASN A 205 -11.22 -18.15 -11.55
N THR A 206 -12.14 -18.23 -10.60
CA THR A 206 -11.82 -18.43 -9.19
C THR A 206 -12.69 -19.53 -8.62
N ALA A 207 -12.07 -20.61 -8.13
CA ALA A 207 -12.78 -21.59 -7.32
C ALA A 207 -13.38 -20.90 -6.08
N GLU A 208 -14.58 -21.33 -5.68
CA GLU A 208 -15.17 -20.88 -4.42
C GLU A 208 -14.14 -21.02 -3.30
N ASP A 209 -13.95 -19.93 -2.54
CA ASP A 209 -12.96 -19.82 -1.48
C ASP A 209 -13.16 -20.91 -0.41
N GLN A 210 -12.56 -22.09 -0.58
CA GLN A 210 -12.49 -23.10 0.47
C GLN A 210 -11.61 -22.53 1.60
N ILE A 211 -12.27 -22.07 2.66
CA ILE A 211 -11.60 -21.45 3.79
C ILE A 211 -10.80 -22.54 4.52
N SER A 212 -9.47 -22.55 4.31
CA SER A 212 -8.53 -23.44 5.03
C SER A 212 -8.81 -23.48 6.55
N LEU A 213 -8.69 -24.67 7.15
CA LEU A 213 -8.86 -24.88 8.59
C LEU A 213 -7.99 -23.94 9.44
N TRP A 214 -6.75 -23.70 9.01
CA TRP A 214 -5.83 -22.76 9.66
C TRP A 214 -6.34 -21.31 9.60
N ARG A 215 -7.01 -20.94 8.50
CA ARG A 215 -7.63 -19.63 8.34
C ARG A 215 -8.87 -19.49 9.22
N LYS A 216 -9.70 -20.54 9.34
CA LYS A 216 -10.84 -20.59 10.28
C LYS A 216 -10.34 -20.40 11.72
N PHE A 217 -9.26 -21.09 12.10
CA PHE A 217 -8.61 -20.95 13.40
C PHE A 217 -8.11 -19.52 13.67
N LYS A 218 -7.34 -18.93 12.73
CA LYS A 218 -6.87 -17.54 12.85
C LYS A 218 -8.01 -16.54 13.04
N LYS A 219 -9.10 -16.72 12.31
CA LYS A 219 -10.28 -15.86 12.37
C LYS A 219 -11.05 -16.08 13.68
N ALA A 220 -11.14 -17.31 14.18
CA ALA A 220 -11.72 -17.62 15.47
C ALA A 220 -10.95 -16.95 16.61
N ASN A 221 -9.62 -17.01 16.60
CA ASN A 221 -8.78 -16.34 17.61
C ASN A 221 -8.94 -14.82 17.57
N THR A 222 -8.96 -14.24 16.37
CA THR A 222 -9.21 -12.80 16.22
C THR A 222 -10.59 -12.43 16.78
N ARG A 223 -11.64 -13.18 16.44
CA ARG A 223 -13.00 -12.97 16.95
C ARG A 223 -13.10 -13.14 18.47
N ALA A 224 -12.43 -14.13 19.03
CA ALA A 224 -12.38 -14.36 20.48
C ALA A 224 -11.72 -13.17 21.19
N ILE A 225 -10.59 -12.67 20.68
CA ILE A 225 -9.92 -11.48 21.22
C ILE A 225 -10.83 -10.25 21.11
N THR A 226 -11.50 -10.07 19.97
CA THR A 226 -12.41 -8.92 19.79
C THR A 226 -13.61 -9.01 20.72
N PHE A 227 -14.17 -10.21 20.90
CA PHE A 227 -15.28 -10.48 21.82
C PHE A 227 -14.89 -10.19 23.26
N VAL A 228 -13.74 -10.69 23.72
CA VAL A 228 -13.21 -10.41 25.07
C VAL A 228 -12.97 -8.91 25.25
N TRP A 229 -12.43 -8.22 24.23
CA TRP A 229 -12.22 -6.78 24.27
C TRP A 229 -13.54 -5.99 24.38
N HIS A 230 -14.55 -6.33 23.57
CA HIS A 230 -15.88 -5.71 23.65
C HIS A 230 -16.55 -5.97 25.00
N LEU A 231 -16.45 -7.19 25.52
CA LEU A 231 -16.99 -7.55 26.83
C LEU A 231 -16.32 -6.75 27.95
N TRP A 232 -15.01 -6.53 27.86
CA TRP A 232 -14.26 -5.71 28.80
C TRP A 232 -14.59 -4.22 28.67
N LYS A 233 -14.73 -3.70 27.45
CA LYS A 233 -15.13 -2.31 27.16
C LYS A 233 -16.51 -2.01 27.72
N ASN A 234 -17.52 -2.84 27.42
CA ASN A 234 -18.88 -2.67 27.93
C ASN A 234 -18.93 -2.76 29.47
N ARG A 235 -18.08 -3.60 30.07
CA ARG A 235 -17.94 -3.69 31.54
C ARG A 235 -17.27 -2.46 32.16
N LYS A 236 -16.39 -1.78 31.43
CA LYS A 236 -15.74 -0.54 31.85
C LYS A 236 -16.69 0.66 31.70
N GLU A 237 -17.44 0.73 30.60
CA GLU A 237 -18.47 1.76 30.37
C GLU A 237 -19.58 1.66 31.42
N SER A 238 -20.13 0.46 31.67
CA SER A 238 -21.13 0.26 32.73
C SER A 238 -20.60 0.54 34.15
N LYS A 239 -19.31 0.28 34.43
CA LYS A 239 -18.68 0.69 35.70
C LYS A 239 -18.48 2.20 35.79
N ALA A 240 -18.13 2.86 34.70
CA ALA A 240 -17.98 4.32 34.64
C ALA A 240 -19.33 5.02 34.81
N GLU A 241 -20.38 4.49 34.18
CA GLU A 241 -21.76 4.96 34.29
C GLU A 241 -22.31 4.78 35.72
N LYS A 242 -22.09 3.62 36.35
CA LYS A 242 -22.41 3.39 37.76
C LYS A 242 -21.65 4.34 38.70
N ARG A 243 -20.37 4.62 38.42
CA ARG A 243 -19.55 5.54 39.22
C ARG A 243 -20.00 6.99 39.06
N ASN A 244 -20.39 7.42 37.86
CA ASN A 244 -20.97 8.75 37.63
C ASN A 244 -22.33 8.89 38.32
N SER A 245 -23.22 7.90 38.16
CA SER A 245 -24.51 7.88 38.87
C SER A 245 -24.37 7.92 40.40
N GLN A 246 -23.35 7.25 40.95
CA GLN A 246 -23.05 7.31 42.39
C GLN A 246 -22.45 8.66 42.82
N LYS A 247 -21.68 9.32 41.95
CA LYS A 247 -21.12 10.65 42.19
C LYS A 247 -22.20 11.74 42.14
N ASP A 248 -23.14 11.63 41.22
CA ASP A 248 -24.30 12.53 41.12
C ASP A 248 -25.23 12.37 42.33
N ARG A 249 -25.43 11.13 42.81
CA ARG A 249 -26.17 10.86 44.06
C ARG A 249 -25.47 11.39 45.33
N ALA A 250 -24.14 11.34 45.37
CA ALA A 250 -23.37 11.87 46.50
C ALA A 250 -23.33 13.40 46.57
N LEU A 251 -23.58 14.08 45.44
CA LEU A 251 -23.73 15.55 45.40
C LEU A 251 -25.09 16.03 45.90
N ASP A 252 -26.12 15.16 45.88
CA ASP A 252 -27.47 15.45 46.42
C ASP A 252 -27.58 15.23 47.94
N GLU A 253 -26.65 14.52 48.59
CA GLU A 253 -26.67 14.23 50.05
C GLU A 253 -25.79 15.18 50.90
N GLY A 254 -25.13 16.17 50.29
CA GLY A 254 -24.36 17.20 50.99
C GLY A 254 -25.21 18.43 51.33
N GLY A 255 -25.64 18.53 52.60
CA GLY A 255 -26.60 19.52 53.08
C GLY A 255 -26.21 21.01 52.97
N ASP A 256 -27.28 21.81 52.87
CA ASP A 256 -27.45 23.25 53.13
C ASP A 256 -26.23 24.11 53.44
N THR A 257 -25.89 25.03 52.53
CA THR A 257 -25.59 26.42 52.92
C THR A 257 -26.05 27.43 51.86
N ARG A 258 -27.02 28.26 52.29
CA ARG A 258 -27.38 29.64 51.89
C ARG A 258 -27.14 30.09 50.44
N ARG A 259 -28.27 30.25 49.73
CA ARG A 259 -28.46 31.19 48.60
C ARG A 259 -27.85 32.57 48.89
N PRO A 260 -27.10 33.13 47.93
CA PRO A 260 -27.30 34.51 47.52
C PRO A 260 -28.11 34.51 46.21
N SER A 261 -29.20 35.25 46.22
CA SER A 261 -30.00 35.58 45.05
C SER A 261 -29.17 36.39 44.05
N MET A 262 -29.03 35.92 42.81
CA MET A 262 -28.86 36.81 41.68
C MET A 262 -29.76 36.40 40.52
N TYR A 263 -30.36 37.44 39.98
CA TYR A 263 -31.47 37.51 39.05
C TYR A 263 -31.06 36.95 37.67
N SER A 264 -31.74 35.92 37.19
CA SER A 264 -31.63 35.50 35.79
C SER A 264 -32.49 36.43 34.92
N GLN A 265 -31.90 37.52 34.44
CA GLN A 265 -32.44 38.17 33.24
C GLN A 265 -32.25 37.20 32.07
N ARG A 266 -33.36 36.83 31.43
CA ARG A 266 -33.36 36.28 30.07
C ARG A 266 -32.66 37.28 29.16
N MET A 267 -31.49 36.92 28.66
CA MET A 267 -30.96 37.46 27.41
C MET A 267 -30.54 36.30 26.53
N SER A 268 -31.18 36.23 25.37
CA SER A 268 -30.74 35.46 24.21
C SER A 268 -29.39 35.98 23.73
N VAL A 269 -28.39 35.11 23.69
CA VAL A 269 -27.02 35.35 23.20
C VAL A 269 -26.97 34.71 21.81
N ILE A 270 -26.98 35.44 20.69
CA ILE A 270 -25.91 36.26 20.09
C ILE A 270 -24.53 35.61 20.21
N SER A 271 -24.15 34.90 19.15
CA SER A 271 -22.80 34.45 18.88
C SER A 271 -21.83 35.63 18.81
N MET A 272 -20.84 35.68 19.71
CA MET A 272 -19.60 36.43 19.48
C MET A 272 -18.42 35.48 19.49
N ALA A 273 -17.76 35.43 18.33
CA ALA A 273 -16.46 34.84 18.12
C ALA A 273 -15.39 35.71 18.78
N THR A 274 -14.40 35.06 19.40
CA THR A 274 -13.16 35.69 19.86
C THR A 274 -12.25 35.97 18.66
N GLU A 275 -11.97 37.24 18.41
CA GLU A 275 -10.92 37.72 17.52
C GLU A 275 -9.55 37.58 18.20
N GLU A 276 -8.65 36.83 17.56
CA GLU A 276 -7.21 37.04 17.66
C GLU A 276 -6.84 38.23 16.75
N PRO A 277 -5.94 39.13 17.16
CA PRO A 277 -5.58 40.29 16.36
C PRO A 277 -4.58 39.91 15.26
N GLY A 278 -5.03 39.86 13.99
CA GLY A 278 -4.08 39.82 12.87
C GLY A 278 -4.53 39.18 11.55
N ALA A 279 -5.72 39.43 11.02
CA ALA A 279 -6.03 39.07 9.63
C ALA A 279 -6.97 40.08 8.95
N MET A 280 -6.62 40.45 7.72
CA MET A 280 -7.22 41.48 6.88
C MET A 280 -8.64 41.11 6.41
N GLU A 281 -9.55 42.10 6.39
CA GLU A 281 -10.94 41.96 5.95
C GLU A 281 -11.07 41.74 4.43
N MET A 282 -11.99 40.86 4.01
CA MET A 282 -12.45 40.70 2.64
C MET A 282 -13.97 40.92 2.59
N THR A 283 -14.42 41.77 1.67
CA THR A 283 -15.84 42.14 1.48
C THR A 283 -16.67 40.99 0.90
N PRO A 284 -17.87 40.68 1.43
CA PRO A 284 -18.72 39.62 0.89
C PRO A 284 -19.51 40.08 -0.36
N VAL A 285 -19.51 39.22 -1.39
CA VAL A 285 -20.29 39.37 -2.63
C VAL A 285 -21.63 38.65 -2.50
N HIS A 286 -22.72 39.29 -2.92
CA HIS A 286 -24.07 38.71 -2.92
C HIS A 286 -24.38 37.91 -4.19
N SER A 287 -25.10 36.80 -4.04
CA SER A 287 -25.69 35.99 -5.12
C SER A 287 -27.07 36.52 -5.54
N PRO A 288 -27.43 36.45 -6.84
CA PRO A 288 -28.60 37.16 -7.36
C PRO A 288 -29.90 36.32 -7.30
N MET A 289 -31.02 36.98 -7.00
CA MET A 289 -32.38 36.45 -7.16
C MET A 289 -33.02 36.97 -8.47
N PRO A 290 -34.04 36.26 -9.01
CA PRO A 290 -34.61 36.52 -10.31
C PRO A 290 -35.68 37.61 -10.26
N ALA A 291 -35.66 38.53 -11.23
CA ALA A 291 -36.69 39.55 -11.42
C ALA A 291 -37.39 39.38 -12.77
N SER A 292 -38.72 39.45 -12.71
CA SER A 292 -39.68 39.50 -13.80
C SER A 292 -39.82 40.92 -14.38
N ALA A 293 -39.98 40.99 -15.71
CA ALA A 293 -40.74 41.95 -16.52
C ALA A 293 -40.57 43.47 -16.30
N MET A 294 -40.08 44.20 -17.31
CA MET A 294 -40.84 45.25 -18.00
C MET A 294 -40.15 45.75 -19.29
N GLU A 295 -40.95 46.40 -20.11
CA GLU A 295 -40.78 46.82 -21.51
C GLU A 295 -39.63 47.79 -21.81
N GLY A 296 -39.16 47.70 -23.05
CA GLY A 296 -38.33 48.72 -23.70
C GLY A 296 -38.39 48.54 -25.22
N SER A 297 -39.26 49.33 -25.86
CA SER A 297 -39.50 49.36 -27.30
C SER A 297 -38.37 50.07 -28.07
N LYS A 298 -38.00 49.51 -29.24
CA LYS A 298 -37.61 50.25 -30.44
C LYS A 298 -37.57 49.31 -31.66
N GLU A 299 -38.37 49.65 -32.66
CA GLU A 299 -38.50 49.02 -33.98
C GLU A 299 -37.33 49.33 -34.93
N MET A 300 -37.07 48.38 -35.83
CA MET A 300 -36.75 48.48 -37.28
C MET A 300 -35.98 47.20 -37.67
N ASP A 301 -36.11 46.55 -38.82
CA ASP A 301 -37.08 46.44 -39.92
C ASP A 301 -36.50 45.30 -40.82
N LEU A 302 -37.37 44.66 -41.60
CA LEU A 302 -37.09 44.02 -42.88
C LEU A 302 -36.48 42.60 -42.97
N GLY A 303 -37.24 41.70 -43.61
CA GLY A 303 -36.69 40.90 -44.72
C GLY A 303 -36.89 39.39 -44.69
N ASP A 304 -37.73 38.90 -45.61
CA ASP A 304 -37.98 37.51 -46.00
C ASP A 304 -36.73 36.64 -46.23
N HIS A 305 -36.83 35.33 -45.93
CA HIS A 305 -36.84 34.26 -46.95
C HIS A 305 -36.68 32.83 -46.37
N ILE A 306 -37.68 32.00 -46.67
CA ILE A 306 -37.62 30.56 -47.01
C ILE A 306 -37.42 29.55 -45.87
N ARG A 307 -38.57 29.00 -45.44
CA ARG A 307 -38.71 27.64 -44.92
C ARG A 307 -38.36 26.63 -46.02
N LYS A 308 -37.46 25.68 -45.73
CA LYS A 308 -37.43 24.39 -46.43
C LYS A 308 -37.34 23.25 -45.41
N SER A 309 -38.41 22.48 -45.42
CA SER A 309 -38.59 21.18 -44.79
C SER A 309 -37.47 20.21 -45.16
N LEU A 310 -36.90 19.51 -44.18
CA LEU A 310 -36.08 18.33 -44.40
C LEU A 310 -36.95 17.09 -44.21
N GLU A 311 -37.10 16.33 -45.30
CA GLU A 311 -37.79 15.04 -45.37
C GLU A 311 -36.93 13.92 -44.77
N ASN A 312 -37.62 12.96 -44.15
CA ASN A 312 -37.08 11.68 -43.71
C ASN A 312 -36.99 10.73 -44.90
N ASP A 313 -35.79 10.28 -45.27
CA ASP A 313 -35.60 9.13 -46.16
C ASP A 313 -34.99 7.95 -45.40
N ALA A 314 -35.83 6.96 -45.12
CA ALA A 314 -35.44 5.66 -44.62
C ALA A 314 -35.14 4.73 -45.81
N LEU A 315 -33.91 4.22 -45.92
CA LEU A 315 -33.58 3.17 -46.90
C LEU A 315 -34.13 1.81 -46.46
N LYS A 316 -34.74 1.10 -47.42
CA LYS A 316 -35.19 -0.30 -47.30
C LYS A 316 -34.03 -1.29 -47.55
N PRO A 317 -34.09 -2.51 -46.97
CA PRO A 317 -32.99 -3.47 -46.98
C PRO A 317 -33.08 -4.44 -48.17
N GLY A 318 -31.99 -4.54 -48.92
CA GLY A 318 -31.78 -5.55 -49.97
C GLY A 318 -30.41 -5.32 -50.61
N ASP A 319 -29.62 -6.39 -50.69
CA ASP A 319 -28.32 -6.49 -51.36
C ASP A 319 -27.10 -5.88 -50.64
N VAL A 320 -26.55 -6.64 -49.69
CA VAL A 320 -25.15 -6.51 -49.27
C VAL A 320 -24.37 -7.67 -49.86
N HIS A 321 -23.96 -7.52 -51.13
CA HIS A 321 -22.73 -8.16 -51.58
C HIS A 321 -21.58 -7.27 -51.14
N GLN A 322 -20.77 -7.78 -50.20
CA GLN A 322 -19.59 -7.11 -49.69
C GLN A 322 -18.53 -7.09 -50.79
N VAL A 323 -18.50 -6.00 -51.56
CA VAL A 323 -17.34 -5.69 -52.40
C VAL A 323 -16.31 -5.04 -51.48
N VAL A 324 -15.15 -5.70 -51.33
CA VAL A 324 -13.94 -5.01 -50.88
C VAL A 324 -13.59 -4.02 -51.98
N GLU A 325 -14.02 -2.77 -51.83
CA GLU A 325 -13.47 -1.69 -52.63
C GLU A 325 -12.03 -1.45 -52.17
N VAL A 326 -11.11 -2.16 -52.81
CA VAL A 326 -9.70 -1.77 -52.82
C VAL A 326 -9.66 -0.42 -53.53
N ALA A 327 -9.27 0.63 -52.79
CA ALA A 327 -9.05 1.96 -53.35
C ALA A 327 -8.15 1.85 -54.59
N LYS A 328 -8.66 2.29 -55.74
CA LYS A 328 -7.95 2.16 -57.01
C LYS A 328 -6.80 3.17 -57.18
N ASP A 329 -6.66 4.15 -56.29
CA ASP A 329 -5.57 5.12 -56.34
C ASP A 329 -5.13 5.59 -54.94
N PRO A 330 -3.82 5.57 -54.60
CA PRO A 330 -3.31 5.92 -53.27
C PRO A 330 -3.07 7.43 -53.05
N THR A 331 -3.55 8.29 -53.94
CA THR A 331 -3.19 9.73 -53.97
C THR A 331 -4.34 10.70 -53.67
N ASP A 332 -5.51 10.23 -53.26
CA ASP A 332 -6.66 11.10 -52.99
C ASP A 332 -6.73 11.51 -51.50
N PRO A 333 -6.45 12.78 -51.14
CA PRO A 333 -6.43 13.23 -49.74
C PRO A 333 -7.83 13.30 -49.08
N ASN A 334 -8.90 13.08 -49.85
CA ASN A 334 -10.30 13.09 -49.39
C ASN A 334 -10.95 11.69 -49.34
N ALA A 335 -10.20 10.60 -49.57
CA ALA A 335 -10.75 9.25 -49.43
C ALA A 335 -11.10 8.97 -47.95
N PRO A 336 -12.34 8.54 -47.62
CA PRO A 336 -12.70 8.20 -46.26
C PRO A 336 -11.84 7.03 -45.77
N ILE A 337 -11.09 7.25 -44.69
CA ILE A 337 -10.29 6.21 -44.04
C ILE A 337 -11.24 5.06 -43.68
N PRO A 338 -11.00 3.81 -44.15
CA PRO A 338 -11.88 2.70 -43.83
C PRO A 338 -11.85 2.49 -42.31
N LYS A 339 -12.99 2.73 -41.65
CA LYS A 339 -13.13 2.47 -40.21
C LYS A 339 -12.97 0.97 -40.01
N ARG A 340 -11.92 0.56 -39.28
CA ARG A 340 -11.73 -0.83 -38.88
C ARG A 340 -13.00 -1.31 -38.16
N PHE A 341 -13.55 -2.42 -38.62
CA PHE A 341 -14.69 -3.05 -37.96
C PHE A 341 -14.19 -3.81 -36.73
N TYR A 342 -14.54 -3.32 -35.54
CA TYR A 342 -14.14 -3.91 -34.26
C TYR A 342 -15.15 -4.93 -33.70
N GLY A 343 -16.18 -5.31 -34.47
CA GLY A 343 -17.12 -6.35 -34.06
C GLY A 343 -17.96 -6.01 -32.82
N ASN A 344 -18.47 -7.06 -32.16
CA ASN A 344 -19.21 -7.00 -30.91
C ASN A 344 -19.00 -8.31 -30.13
N ILE A 345 -18.68 -8.19 -28.83
CA ILE A 345 -18.41 -9.33 -27.95
C ILE A 345 -19.69 -10.08 -27.49
N ILE A 346 -20.86 -9.47 -27.69
CA ILE A 346 -22.14 -10.03 -27.23
C ILE A 346 -22.53 -11.24 -28.10
N ASN A 347 -22.67 -12.41 -27.48
CA ASN A 347 -23.27 -13.58 -28.09
C ASN A 347 -24.81 -13.47 -28.07
N PRO A 348 -25.50 -13.35 -29.22
CA PRO A 348 -26.96 -13.22 -29.27
C PRO A 348 -27.72 -14.48 -28.89
N ASN A 349 -27.05 -15.65 -28.93
CA ASN A 349 -27.66 -16.96 -28.77
C ASN A 349 -27.77 -17.39 -27.30
N LYS A 350 -27.07 -16.70 -26.39
CA LYS A 350 -27.08 -17.02 -24.97
C LYS A 350 -28.29 -16.42 -24.24
N PRO A 351 -29.06 -17.21 -23.47
CA PRO A 351 -30.16 -16.69 -22.68
C PRO A 351 -29.64 -15.75 -21.59
N THR A 352 -30.42 -14.71 -21.28
CA THR A 352 -30.10 -13.79 -20.17
C THR A 352 -30.52 -14.42 -18.85
N GLY A 353 -29.62 -14.38 -17.88
CA GLY A 353 -29.86 -14.77 -16.49
C GLY A 353 -30.45 -13.63 -15.67
N LYS A 354 -30.27 -13.75 -14.34
CA LYS A 354 -30.79 -12.81 -13.33
C LYS A 354 -29.73 -11.79 -12.90
N ALA A 355 -28.60 -11.67 -13.60
CA ALA A 355 -27.51 -10.84 -13.12
C ALA A 355 -27.88 -9.36 -12.97
N ARG A 356 -27.36 -8.78 -11.89
CA ARG A 356 -27.57 -7.37 -11.53
C ARG A 356 -26.34 -6.81 -10.83
N PHE A 357 -26.12 -5.51 -10.96
CA PHE A 357 -25.09 -4.83 -10.17
C PHE A 357 -25.58 -4.63 -8.75
N LYS A 358 -24.85 -5.18 -7.79
CA LYS A 358 -25.12 -5.04 -6.36
C LYS A 358 -23.91 -4.38 -5.68
N LYS A 359 -24.17 -3.54 -4.68
CA LYS A 359 -23.13 -3.01 -3.81
C LYS A 359 -22.53 -4.15 -2.98
N ASP A 360 -21.21 -4.32 -3.10
CA ASP A 360 -20.41 -5.28 -2.36
C ASP A 360 -19.13 -4.61 -1.83
N CYS A 361 -18.37 -5.29 -0.97
CA CYS A 361 -17.14 -4.77 -0.41
C CYS A 361 -15.95 -4.94 -1.36
N TRP A 362 -14.97 -4.04 -1.33
CA TRP A 362 -13.72 -4.16 -2.11
C TRP A 362 -13.00 -5.50 -1.92
N LYS A 363 -12.98 -6.04 -0.71
CA LYS A 363 -12.36 -7.35 -0.40
C LYS A 363 -13.00 -8.54 -1.11
N ASN A 364 -14.22 -8.41 -1.61
CA ASN A 364 -14.98 -9.45 -2.30
C ASN A 364 -14.82 -9.39 -3.83
N VAL A 365 -14.15 -8.35 -4.35
CA VAL A 365 -13.81 -8.22 -5.77
C VAL A 365 -12.72 -9.24 -6.12
N GLN A 366 -12.96 -10.02 -7.16
CA GLN A 366 -12.08 -11.07 -7.66
C GLN A 366 -11.70 -10.80 -9.13
N VAL A 367 -10.65 -11.47 -9.60
CA VAL A 367 -10.24 -11.42 -11.02
C VAL A 367 -11.35 -12.00 -11.88
N GLY A 368 -11.67 -11.35 -12.99
CA GLY A 368 -12.77 -11.76 -13.87
C GLY A 368 -14.16 -11.25 -13.46
N ASP A 369 -14.27 -10.46 -12.38
CA ASP A 369 -15.54 -9.82 -12.03
C ASP A 369 -15.81 -8.60 -12.91
N PHE A 370 -17.08 -8.43 -13.29
CA PHE A 370 -17.59 -7.18 -13.87
C PHE A 370 -17.87 -6.18 -12.75
N VAL A 371 -17.27 -5.00 -12.86
CA VAL A 371 -17.42 -3.90 -11.91
C VAL A 371 -17.99 -2.69 -12.63
N ARG A 372 -18.99 -2.08 -12.00
CA ARG A 372 -19.50 -0.78 -12.41
C ARG A 372 -19.01 0.27 -11.42
N LEU A 373 -18.46 1.35 -11.95
CA LEU A 373 -17.96 2.47 -11.18
C LEU A 373 -18.77 3.70 -11.54
N TYR A 374 -19.03 4.56 -10.57
CA TYR A 374 -19.75 5.82 -10.77
C TYR A 374 -18.83 7.03 -10.63
N ASN A 375 -19.34 8.21 -10.97
CA ASN A 375 -18.62 9.46 -10.80
C ASN A 375 -18.15 9.65 -9.35
N GLU A 376 -16.94 10.17 -9.18
CA GLU A 376 -16.27 10.41 -7.89
C GLU A 376 -15.96 9.16 -7.05
N GLU A 377 -16.23 7.96 -7.56
CA GLU A 377 -15.83 6.72 -6.89
C GLU A 377 -14.35 6.42 -7.12
N SER A 378 -13.71 5.84 -6.10
CA SER A 378 -12.34 5.35 -6.19
C SER A 378 -12.32 3.95 -6.80
N ILE A 379 -11.34 3.70 -7.66
CA ILE A 379 -11.18 2.43 -8.38
C ILE A 379 -10.65 1.35 -7.41
N PRO A 380 -11.36 0.21 -7.23
CA PRO A 380 -11.06 -0.80 -6.20
C PRO A 380 -9.86 -1.71 -6.52
N ALA A 381 -9.60 -1.91 -7.81
CA ALA A 381 -8.64 -2.85 -8.36
C ALA A 381 -8.26 -2.38 -9.77
N ASP A 382 -7.26 -3.02 -10.38
CA ASP A 382 -6.84 -2.68 -11.73
C ASP A 382 -7.83 -3.27 -12.74
N ILE A 383 -8.50 -2.39 -13.49
CA ILE A 383 -9.69 -2.70 -14.29
C ILE A 383 -9.47 -2.30 -15.75
N VAL A 384 -9.87 -3.15 -16.70
CA VAL A 384 -9.94 -2.80 -18.12
C VAL A 384 -11.34 -2.28 -18.45
N VAL A 385 -11.40 -1.16 -19.17
CA VAL A 385 -12.65 -0.47 -19.52
C VAL A 385 -13.33 -1.17 -20.70
N LEU A 386 -14.58 -1.62 -20.49
CA LEU A 386 -15.41 -2.21 -21.55
C LEU A 386 -16.34 -1.18 -22.20
N SER A 387 -17.03 -0.39 -21.38
CA SER A 387 -17.98 0.62 -21.85
C SER A 387 -18.04 1.77 -20.85
N THR A 388 -18.34 2.96 -21.33
CA THR A 388 -18.57 4.15 -20.51
C THR A 388 -19.95 4.73 -20.81
N SER A 389 -20.36 5.74 -20.03
CA SER A 389 -21.55 6.56 -20.29
C SER A 389 -21.47 7.25 -21.65
N ASP A 390 -20.26 7.63 -22.05
CA ASP A 390 -20.01 8.49 -23.19
C ASP A 390 -20.10 7.67 -24.48
N PRO A 391 -20.77 8.19 -25.53
CA PRO A 391 -20.94 7.47 -26.79
C PRO A 391 -19.62 7.21 -27.49
N ASP A 392 -18.58 8.00 -27.22
CA ASP A 392 -17.23 7.79 -27.76
C ASP A 392 -16.41 6.79 -26.95
N GLY A 393 -16.89 6.33 -25.79
CA GLY A 393 -16.15 5.39 -24.94
C GLY A 393 -15.04 6.03 -24.10
N ALA A 394 -14.95 7.36 -24.06
CA ALA A 394 -13.98 8.06 -23.23
C ALA A 394 -14.37 8.02 -21.74
N CYS A 395 -13.37 8.05 -20.87
CA CYS A 395 -13.54 8.34 -19.45
C CYS A 395 -12.36 9.12 -18.88
N TYR A 396 -12.61 9.87 -17.81
CA TYR A 396 -11.61 10.72 -17.20
C TYR A 396 -11.25 10.20 -15.81
N VAL A 397 -9.95 10.09 -15.56
CA VAL A 397 -9.42 9.63 -14.27
C VAL A 397 -8.53 10.69 -13.64
N GLU A 398 -8.74 10.92 -12.36
CA GLU A 398 -7.87 11.70 -11.50
C GLU A 398 -6.75 10.81 -10.96
N THR A 399 -5.49 11.12 -11.31
CA THR A 399 -4.31 10.34 -10.90
C THR A 399 -3.49 10.99 -9.80
N LYS A 400 -4.10 11.92 -9.05
CA LYS A 400 -3.45 12.66 -7.95
C LYS A 400 -2.83 11.73 -6.89
N ASN A 401 -3.47 10.58 -6.63
CA ASN A 401 -3.01 9.63 -5.62
C ASN A 401 -1.83 8.75 -6.07
N LEU A 402 -1.55 8.66 -7.38
CA LEU A 402 -0.47 7.85 -7.92
C LEU A 402 0.76 8.70 -8.26
N ASP A 403 0.57 9.70 -9.12
CA ASP A 403 1.67 10.49 -9.70
C ASP A 403 1.71 11.93 -9.16
N GLY A 404 0.71 12.36 -8.37
CA GLY A 404 0.58 13.75 -7.92
C GLY A 404 0.11 14.73 -9.00
N GLU A 405 -0.18 14.25 -10.21
CA GLU A 405 -0.74 15.06 -11.30
C GLU A 405 -2.19 15.47 -10.98
N THR A 406 -2.51 16.75 -11.19
CA THR A 406 -3.85 17.32 -10.97
C THR A 406 -4.74 17.28 -12.21
N ASN A 407 -4.16 17.01 -13.38
CA ASN A 407 -4.91 16.95 -14.62
C ASN A 407 -5.67 15.63 -14.71
N LEU A 408 -6.86 15.69 -15.30
CA LEU A 408 -7.62 14.50 -15.63
C LEU A 408 -6.97 13.80 -16.82
N LYS A 409 -6.62 12.51 -16.67
CA LYS A 409 -6.13 11.69 -17.77
C LYS A 409 -7.31 11.07 -18.49
N VAL A 410 -7.31 11.11 -19.81
CA VAL A 410 -8.31 10.45 -20.65
C VAL A 410 -7.95 8.97 -20.82
N ARG A 411 -8.93 8.11 -20.62
CA ARG A 411 -8.89 6.67 -20.86
C ARG A 411 -10.01 6.31 -21.83
N GLN A 412 -9.85 5.21 -22.56
CA GLN A 412 -10.72 4.82 -23.65
C GLN A 412 -11.23 3.39 -23.45
N ALA A 413 -12.52 3.17 -23.64
CA ALA A 413 -13.12 1.85 -23.65
C ALA A 413 -12.62 1.01 -24.83
N LEU A 414 -12.67 -0.31 -24.68
CA LEU A 414 -12.45 -1.22 -25.80
C LEU A 414 -13.53 -1.04 -26.87
N HIS A 415 -13.13 -1.01 -28.14
CA HIS A 415 -14.06 -0.75 -29.25
C HIS A 415 -15.07 -1.89 -29.38
N CYS A 416 -14.61 -3.13 -29.19
CA CYS A 416 -15.44 -4.33 -29.20
C CYS A 416 -16.51 -4.37 -28.07
N GLY A 417 -16.27 -3.65 -26.96
CA GLY A 417 -17.07 -3.69 -25.73
C GLY A 417 -18.12 -2.59 -25.60
N GLN A 418 -18.12 -1.58 -26.47
CA GLN A 418 -18.92 -0.35 -26.33
C GLN A 418 -20.45 -0.57 -26.32
N LYS A 419 -20.92 -1.69 -26.86
CA LYS A 419 -22.34 -2.08 -26.86
C LYS A 419 -22.79 -2.72 -25.54
N VAL A 420 -21.86 -3.13 -24.67
CA VAL A 420 -22.15 -3.77 -23.39
C VAL A 420 -22.48 -2.70 -22.34
N LYS A 421 -23.76 -2.37 -22.19
CA LYS A 421 -24.20 -1.32 -21.23
C LYS A 421 -24.97 -1.87 -20.04
N ARG A 422 -25.71 -2.96 -20.22
CA ARG A 422 -26.58 -3.53 -19.18
C ARG A 422 -25.98 -4.79 -18.58
N ALA A 423 -26.40 -5.13 -17.37
CA ALA A 423 -26.00 -6.38 -16.69
C ALA A 423 -26.29 -7.64 -17.54
N ARG A 424 -27.41 -7.63 -18.27
CA ARG A 424 -27.82 -8.70 -19.19
C ARG A 424 -26.86 -8.88 -20.38
N ASP A 425 -26.25 -7.78 -20.82
CA ASP A 425 -25.28 -7.82 -21.92
C ASP A 425 -23.95 -8.39 -21.43
N CYS A 426 -23.62 -8.18 -20.15
CA CYS A 426 -22.41 -8.72 -19.53
C CYS A 426 -22.44 -10.25 -19.45
N GLU A 427 -23.59 -10.88 -19.19
CA GLU A 427 -23.73 -12.34 -19.19
C GLU A 427 -23.58 -12.96 -20.59
N ARG A 428 -23.91 -12.18 -21.63
CA ARG A 428 -23.80 -12.60 -23.03
C ARG A 428 -22.42 -12.35 -23.63
N ALA A 429 -21.59 -11.53 -22.99
CA ALA A 429 -20.29 -11.17 -23.50
C ALA A 429 -19.28 -12.30 -23.30
N GLU A 430 -18.86 -12.97 -24.38
CA GLU A 430 -17.93 -14.10 -24.34
C GLU A 430 -16.59 -13.70 -24.95
N PHE A 431 -15.54 -13.67 -24.12
CA PHE A 431 -14.20 -13.27 -24.55
C PHE A 431 -13.12 -13.74 -23.58
N ILE A 432 -11.90 -13.81 -24.09
CA ILE A 432 -10.68 -14.12 -23.35
C ILE A 432 -9.86 -12.85 -23.26
N LEU A 433 -9.39 -12.51 -22.07
CA LEU A 433 -8.37 -11.49 -21.87
C LEU A 433 -7.02 -12.18 -21.64
N GLU A 434 -6.11 -12.01 -22.59
CA GLU A 434 -4.70 -12.37 -22.44
C GLU A 434 -3.97 -11.12 -21.92
N SER A 435 -3.32 -11.23 -20.76
CA SER A 435 -2.57 -10.11 -20.18
C SER A 435 -1.18 -10.55 -19.75
N GLU A 436 -0.25 -9.61 -19.82
CA GLU A 436 1.11 -9.80 -19.32
C GLU A 436 1.15 -10.07 -17.80
N PRO A 437 2.24 -10.62 -17.26
CA PRO A 437 2.42 -10.76 -15.81
C PRO A 437 2.40 -9.40 -15.09
N PRO A 438 2.00 -9.37 -13.80
CA PRO A 438 1.93 -8.12 -13.04
C PRO A 438 3.31 -7.48 -12.91
N HIS A 439 3.45 -6.25 -13.39
CA HIS A 439 4.69 -5.48 -13.33
C HIS A 439 4.50 -4.12 -12.66
N ALA A 440 5.54 -3.56 -12.05
CA ALA A 440 5.46 -2.31 -11.30
C ALA A 440 5.32 -1.04 -12.17
N ASN A 441 5.70 -1.08 -13.46
CA ASN A 441 5.60 0.10 -14.32
C ASN A 441 4.14 0.60 -14.46
N LEU A 442 3.90 1.88 -14.14
CA LEU A 442 2.59 2.52 -14.14
C LEU A 442 2.10 2.89 -15.56
N TYR A 443 3.02 3.09 -16.51
CA TYR A 443 2.71 3.62 -17.84
C TYR A 443 2.73 2.59 -18.96
N SER A 444 3.26 1.39 -18.73
CA SER A 444 3.12 0.28 -19.67
C SER A 444 1.98 -0.63 -19.23
N TYR A 445 1.23 -1.12 -20.19
CA TYR A 445 0.40 -2.30 -20.04
C TYR A 445 0.21 -2.92 -21.43
N SER A 446 0.39 -4.23 -21.55
CA SER A 446 0.14 -4.97 -22.78
C SER A 446 -0.77 -6.17 -22.53
N GLY A 447 -1.85 -6.23 -23.30
CA GLY A 447 -2.74 -7.38 -23.34
C GLY A 447 -3.46 -7.46 -24.68
N ALA A 448 -4.25 -8.52 -24.86
CA ALA A 448 -5.11 -8.71 -26.01
C ALA A 448 -6.44 -9.33 -25.57
N VAL A 449 -7.53 -8.79 -26.07
CA VAL A 449 -8.87 -9.36 -25.90
C VAL A 449 -9.18 -10.17 -27.16
N ARG A 450 -9.54 -11.44 -26.99
CA ARG A 450 -9.96 -12.34 -28.07
C ARG A 450 -11.41 -12.74 -27.89
N TRP A 451 -12.20 -12.64 -28.95
CA TRP A 451 -13.60 -13.07 -28.93
C TRP A 451 -14.00 -13.69 -30.27
N LYS A 452 -15.13 -14.40 -30.24
CA LYS A 452 -15.74 -14.98 -31.43
C LYS A 452 -16.86 -14.07 -31.92
N GLN A 453 -16.74 -13.56 -33.14
CA GLN A 453 -17.74 -12.71 -33.74
C GLN A 453 -18.88 -13.57 -34.29
N TYR A 454 -20.04 -13.52 -33.65
CA TYR A 454 -21.25 -14.11 -34.19
C TYR A 454 -21.90 -13.14 -35.19
N GLY A 455 -22.21 -13.65 -36.38
CA GLY A 455 -23.01 -12.92 -37.38
C GLY A 455 -24.41 -12.58 -36.85
N SER A 456 -25.09 -11.64 -37.52
CA SER A 456 -26.51 -11.37 -37.23
C SER A 456 -27.31 -12.66 -37.41
N LYS A 457 -28.41 -12.82 -36.65
CA LYS A 457 -29.18 -14.06 -36.40
C LYS A 457 -29.63 -14.90 -37.62
N ASN A 458 -29.31 -14.52 -38.85
CA ASN A 458 -29.78 -15.13 -40.11
C ASN A 458 -28.68 -15.47 -41.13
N SER A 459 -27.40 -15.53 -40.75
CA SER A 459 -26.33 -15.96 -41.65
C SER A 459 -25.53 -17.10 -41.03
N ASP A 460 -25.51 -18.27 -41.68
CA ASP A 460 -24.65 -19.45 -41.39
C ASP A 460 -23.16 -19.14 -41.68
N VAL A 461 -22.67 -18.04 -41.14
CA VAL A 461 -21.26 -17.64 -41.24
C VAL A 461 -20.59 -18.12 -39.97
N GLU A 462 -19.56 -18.95 -40.13
CA GLU A 462 -18.72 -19.43 -39.02
C GLU A 462 -18.22 -18.26 -38.17
N ALA A 463 -18.22 -18.44 -36.86
CA ALA A 463 -17.83 -17.39 -35.93
C ALA A 463 -16.37 -17.00 -36.16
N ALA A 464 -16.12 -15.79 -36.63
CA ALA A 464 -14.76 -15.32 -36.93
C ALA A 464 -14.03 -14.96 -35.63
N ASP A 465 -12.82 -15.49 -35.44
CA ASP A 465 -11.97 -15.09 -34.34
C ASP A 465 -11.47 -13.65 -34.54
N MET A 466 -11.71 -12.80 -33.56
CA MET A 466 -11.27 -11.41 -33.55
C MET A 466 -10.37 -11.14 -32.36
N ALA A 467 -9.44 -10.20 -32.53
CA ALA A 467 -8.54 -9.78 -31.47
C ALA A 467 -8.37 -8.25 -31.46
N GLU A 468 -8.41 -7.65 -30.27
CA GLU A 468 -8.14 -6.22 -30.04
C GLU A 468 -7.01 -6.08 -29.01
N PRO A 469 -5.94 -5.31 -29.31
CA PRO A 469 -4.89 -5.05 -28.34
C PRO A 469 -5.39 -4.12 -27.24
N VAL A 470 -5.05 -4.45 -25.99
CA VAL A 470 -5.33 -3.64 -24.81
C VAL A 470 -4.06 -2.91 -24.39
N SER A 471 -4.13 -1.58 -24.33
CA SER A 471 -3.04 -0.74 -23.85
C SER A 471 -3.35 -0.14 -22.49
N ILE A 472 -2.39 0.59 -21.91
CA ILE A 472 -2.58 1.35 -20.67
C ILE A 472 -3.72 2.36 -20.79
N ASN A 473 -4.00 2.86 -21.99
CA ASN A 473 -5.10 3.79 -22.27
C ASN A 473 -6.47 3.16 -22.04
N ASN A 474 -6.58 1.83 -22.03
CA ASN A 474 -7.81 1.10 -21.77
C ASN A 474 -7.93 0.62 -20.32
N MET A 475 -6.97 0.98 -19.46
CA MET A 475 -6.85 0.47 -18.09
C MET A 475 -7.04 1.58 -17.05
N LEU A 476 -7.82 1.27 -16.02
CA LEU A 476 -8.03 2.06 -14.83
C LEU A 476 -7.20 1.45 -13.70
N LEU A 477 -6.37 2.26 -13.06
CA LEU A 477 -5.50 1.81 -11.98
C LEU A 477 -6.17 2.01 -10.63
N ARG A 478 -5.88 1.09 -9.71
CA ARG A 478 -6.28 1.24 -8.31
C ARG A 478 -5.73 2.53 -7.71
N GLY A 479 -6.58 3.25 -6.98
CA GLY A 479 -6.22 4.52 -6.32
C GLY A 479 -6.51 5.75 -7.17
N CYS A 480 -6.80 5.57 -8.46
CA CYS A 480 -7.40 6.63 -9.27
C CYS A 480 -8.88 6.81 -8.91
N SER A 481 -9.38 8.02 -9.13
CA SER A 481 -10.80 8.35 -8.97
C SER A 481 -11.41 8.71 -10.31
N ILE A 482 -12.64 8.27 -10.57
CA ILE A 482 -13.34 8.61 -11.81
C ILE A 482 -13.93 10.02 -11.68
N ARG A 483 -13.80 10.81 -12.74
CA ARG A 483 -14.34 12.17 -12.84
C ARG A 483 -15.05 12.34 -14.18
N ASN A 484 -16.02 13.25 -14.24
CA ASN A 484 -16.69 13.66 -15.48
C ASN A 484 -17.28 12.51 -16.34
N THR A 485 -17.56 11.36 -15.73
CA THR A 485 -18.30 10.27 -16.38
C THR A 485 -19.29 9.67 -15.39
N GLU A 486 -20.54 9.51 -15.80
CA GLU A 486 -21.60 9.04 -14.91
C GLU A 486 -21.37 7.60 -14.45
N TRP A 487 -20.98 6.73 -15.38
CA TRP A 487 -20.67 5.34 -15.09
C TRP A 487 -19.62 4.79 -16.05
N VAL A 488 -18.81 3.89 -15.52
CA VAL A 488 -17.85 3.09 -16.27
C VAL A 488 -18.08 1.63 -15.95
N LEU A 489 -18.20 0.81 -16.97
CA LEU A 489 -18.22 -0.64 -16.88
C LEU A 489 -16.85 -1.18 -17.23
N GLY A 490 -16.29 -2.01 -16.36
CA GLY A 490 -15.03 -2.67 -16.62
C GLY A 490 -14.92 -4.04 -15.98
N ILE A 491 -13.81 -4.69 -16.29
CA ILE A 491 -13.47 -6.04 -15.85
C ILE A 491 -12.16 -6.02 -15.08
N VAL A 492 -12.13 -6.76 -13.99
CA VAL A 492 -10.99 -6.78 -13.06
C VAL A 492 -9.91 -7.72 -13.57
N VAL A 493 -8.68 -7.21 -13.71
CA VAL A 493 -7.52 -7.95 -14.22
C VAL A 493 -6.51 -8.27 -13.13
N PHE A 494 -6.16 -7.29 -12.30
CA PHE A 494 -5.27 -7.48 -11.15
C PHE A 494 -5.95 -7.06 -9.86
N THR A 495 -5.76 -7.85 -8.81
CA THR A 495 -6.37 -7.65 -7.49
C THR A 495 -5.33 -7.66 -6.38
N GLY A 496 -5.60 -6.90 -5.31
CA GLY A 496 -4.80 -6.96 -4.07
C GLY A 496 -3.34 -6.58 -4.29
N GLU A 497 -2.43 -7.46 -3.89
CA GLU A 497 -0.97 -7.26 -3.94
C GLU A 497 -0.43 -7.20 -5.39
N GLU A 498 -1.17 -7.70 -6.38
CA GLU A 498 -0.77 -7.68 -7.80
C GLU A 498 -1.09 -6.36 -8.51
N THR A 499 -1.87 -5.47 -7.89
CA THR A 499 -2.18 -4.16 -8.48
C THR A 499 -0.92 -3.30 -8.59
N LYS A 500 -0.81 -2.49 -9.66
CA LYS A 500 0.40 -1.70 -9.92
C LYS A 500 0.79 -0.78 -8.75
N ILE A 501 -0.19 -0.20 -8.06
CA ILE A 501 0.05 0.64 -6.88
C ILE A 501 0.65 -0.17 -5.71
N MET A 502 0.23 -1.42 -5.52
CA MET A 502 0.73 -2.27 -4.44
C MET A 502 2.13 -2.80 -4.73
N LEU A 503 2.43 -3.14 -5.99
CA LEU A 503 3.79 -3.50 -6.43
C LEU A 503 4.78 -2.36 -6.18
N ASN A 504 4.36 -1.10 -6.35
CA ASN A 504 5.19 0.07 -6.05
C ASN A 504 5.23 0.43 -4.56
N SER A 505 4.20 0.07 -3.78
CA SER A 505 4.13 0.40 -2.35
C SER A 505 5.05 -0.46 -1.48
N GLY A 506 5.39 -1.67 -1.94
CA GLY A 506 6.26 -2.61 -1.24
C GLY A 506 5.73 -3.04 0.14
N ILE A 507 6.49 -3.88 0.84
CA ILE A 507 6.19 -4.25 2.22
C ILE A 507 6.60 -3.09 3.13
N THR A 508 5.72 -2.65 4.03
CA THR A 508 6.00 -1.55 4.96
C THR A 508 7.19 -1.87 5.87
N PRO A 509 8.38 -1.26 5.66
CA PRO A 509 9.56 -1.62 6.44
C PRO A 509 9.43 -1.08 7.87
N THR A 510 10.06 -1.77 8.83
CA THR A 510 10.22 -1.24 10.18
C THR A 510 11.30 -0.15 10.17
N LYS A 511 10.88 1.11 10.06
CA LYS A 511 11.78 2.25 10.22
C LYS A 511 12.24 2.32 11.68
N ARG A 512 13.55 2.48 11.88
CA ARG A 512 14.16 2.75 13.19
C ARG A 512 14.82 4.12 13.13
N ALA A 513 14.69 4.91 14.19
CA ALA A 513 15.35 6.20 14.26
C ALA A 513 16.88 6.01 14.25
N GLN A 514 17.60 6.93 13.60
CA GLN A 514 19.07 6.89 13.55
C GLN A 514 19.66 6.99 14.96
N ILE A 515 19.08 7.85 15.81
CA ILE A 515 19.50 8.00 17.21
C ILE A 515 19.43 6.67 17.99
N SER A 516 18.46 5.79 17.69
CA SER A 516 18.37 4.47 18.30
C SER A 516 19.50 3.54 17.87
N LYS A 517 20.06 3.70 16.66
CA LYS A 517 21.24 2.94 16.20
C LYS A 517 22.51 3.43 16.89
N ASP A 518 22.66 4.75 17.02
CA ASP A 518 23.83 5.35 17.65
C ASP A 518 23.85 5.08 19.16
N LEU A 519 22.68 5.05 19.80
CA LEU A 519 22.54 4.70 21.20
C LEU A 519 22.98 3.26 21.50
N ASN A 520 22.72 2.30 20.60
CA ASN A 520 23.22 0.94 20.77
C ASN A 520 24.76 0.89 20.84
N TRP A 521 25.46 1.75 20.09
CA TRP A 521 26.92 1.87 20.20
C TRP A 521 27.37 2.46 21.53
N ASN A 522 26.66 3.48 22.04
CA ASN A 522 26.93 4.03 23.37
C ASN A 522 26.76 2.98 24.48
N VAL A 523 25.74 2.12 24.35
CA VAL A 523 25.53 1.01 25.28
C VAL A 523 26.67 -0.01 25.21
N ILE A 524 27.23 -0.29 24.03
CA ILE A 524 28.43 -1.13 23.90
C ILE A 524 29.63 -0.51 24.61
N TYR A 525 29.88 0.80 24.46
CA TYR A 525 30.98 1.47 25.18
C TYR A 525 30.81 1.39 26.70
N ASN A 526 29.58 1.54 27.19
CA ASN A 526 29.27 1.37 28.60
C ASN A 526 29.54 -0.06 29.09
N PHE A 527 29.29 -1.10 28.28
CA PHE A 527 29.65 -2.48 28.63
C PHE A 527 31.15 -2.71 28.73
N ILE A 528 31.94 -2.07 27.87
CA ILE A 528 33.41 -2.16 27.93
C ILE A 528 33.91 -1.57 29.26
N ILE A 529 33.41 -0.39 29.64
CA ILE A 529 33.76 0.25 30.91
C ILE A 529 33.32 -0.60 32.10
N LEU A 530 32.09 -1.11 32.08
CA LEU A 530 31.55 -2.01 33.10
C LEU A 530 32.42 -3.25 33.28
N PHE A 531 32.84 -3.88 32.18
CA PHE A 531 33.69 -5.06 32.22
C PHE A 531 35.02 -4.79 32.92
N PHE A 532 35.69 -3.67 32.60
CA PHE A 532 36.96 -3.31 33.24
C PHE A 532 36.80 -3.00 34.73
N MET A 533 35.73 -2.29 35.13
CA MET A 533 35.46 -2.03 36.55
C MET A 533 35.25 -3.34 37.32
N CYS A 534 34.45 -4.26 36.78
CA CYS A 534 34.20 -5.56 37.42
C CYS A 534 35.47 -6.42 37.50
N LEU A 535 36.31 -6.38 36.46
CA LEU A 535 37.60 -7.08 36.45
C LEU A 535 38.53 -6.55 37.53
N ILE A 536 38.64 -5.23 37.69
CA ILE A 536 39.45 -4.61 38.75
C ILE A 536 38.93 -5.03 40.13
N SER A 537 37.61 -4.97 40.36
CA SER A 537 37.01 -5.41 41.63
C SER A 537 37.29 -6.89 41.93
N ALA A 538 37.20 -7.76 40.91
CA ALA A 538 37.49 -9.18 41.05
C ALA A 538 38.95 -9.47 41.40
N VAL A 539 39.90 -8.79 40.74
CA VAL A 539 41.33 -8.94 41.01
C VAL A 539 41.67 -8.42 42.40
N VAL A 540 41.17 -7.24 42.77
CA VAL A 540 41.40 -6.67 44.11
C VAL A 540 40.87 -7.63 45.18
N GLN A 541 39.63 -8.09 45.07
CA GLN A 541 39.06 -9.03 46.04
C GLN A 541 39.84 -10.35 46.11
N GLY A 542 40.20 -10.93 44.96
CA GLY A 542 40.96 -12.18 44.90
C GLY A 542 42.35 -12.05 45.53
N THR A 543 43.02 -10.91 45.30
CA THR A 543 44.34 -10.65 45.91
C THR A 543 44.26 -10.35 47.40
N THR A 544 43.24 -9.63 47.88
CA THR A 544 43.05 -9.35 49.31
C THR A 544 42.76 -10.64 50.09
N TRP A 545 41.88 -11.51 49.58
CA TRP A 545 41.62 -12.83 50.17
C TRP A 545 42.82 -13.79 50.09
N GLY A 546 43.77 -13.53 49.18
CA GLY A 546 44.98 -14.34 49.03
C GLY A 546 46.15 -13.93 49.92
N LYS A 547 46.14 -12.73 50.52
CA LYS A 547 47.24 -12.22 51.34
C LYS A 547 47.27 -12.82 52.75
N GLY A 548 46.11 -13.13 53.33
CA GLY A 548 45.98 -13.58 54.73
C GLY A 548 46.39 -12.49 55.74
N ASP A 549 45.87 -12.58 56.97
CA ASP A 549 46.16 -11.67 58.10
C ASP A 549 45.36 -10.34 58.11
N GLU A 550 44.20 -10.33 57.45
CA GLU A 550 43.25 -9.23 57.50
C GLU A 550 42.15 -9.50 58.54
N SER A 551 41.50 -8.43 59.01
CA SER A 551 40.38 -8.54 59.97
C SER A 551 39.24 -9.46 59.51
N LEU A 552 39.11 -9.69 58.20
CA LEU A 552 38.19 -10.66 57.59
C LEU A 552 38.46 -12.09 58.07
N ASP A 553 39.72 -12.50 58.24
CA ASP A 553 40.08 -13.85 58.67
C ASP A 553 39.75 -14.11 60.15
N PHE A 554 39.70 -13.05 60.95
CA PHE A 554 39.41 -13.12 62.39
C PHE A 554 37.92 -12.97 62.72
N PHE A 555 37.16 -12.19 61.94
CA PHE A 555 35.78 -11.82 62.26
C PHE A 555 34.71 -12.36 61.30
N GLU A 556 35.07 -12.84 60.09
CA GLU A 556 34.12 -13.44 59.15
C GLU A 556 34.32 -14.96 59.02
N PHE A 557 33.23 -15.71 59.06
CA PHE A 557 33.26 -17.18 58.99
C PHE A 557 33.39 -17.68 57.54
N GLY A 558 34.58 -17.48 56.96
CA GLY A 558 35.01 -18.12 55.72
C GLY A 558 34.40 -17.57 54.43
N SER A 559 35.04 -17.94 53.31
CA SER A 559 34.69 -17.44 51.98
C SER A 559 33.70 -18.36 51.25
N TYR A 560 32.81 -17.78 50.45
CA TYR A 560 31.87 -18.51 49.60
C TYR A 560 32.53 -19.43 48.56
N GLY A 561 33.75 -19.12 48.12
CA GLY A 561 34.43 -19.82 47.03
C GLY A 561 35.56 -20.78 47.43
N GLY A 562 35.99 -20.81 48.69
CA GLY A 562 37.06 -21.69 49.20
C GLY A 562 38.46 -21.49 48.61
N THR A 563 38.60 -20.89 47.42
CA THR A 563 39.85 -20.53 46.76
C THR A 563 39.84 -19.03 46.41
N PRO A 564 40.99 -18.33 46.46
CA PRO A 564 41.07 -16.92 46.09
C PRO A 564 40.60 -16.65 44.65
N GLY A 565 40.85 -17.58 43.73
CA GLY A 565 40.39 -17.50 42.34
C GLY A 565 38.87 -17.60 42.19
N LEU A 566 38.23 -18.55 42.90
CA LEU A 566 36.77 -18.69 42.83
C LEU A 566 36.06 -17.51 43.53
N ASN A 567 36.63 -16.96 44.61
CA ASN A 567 36.13 -15.73 45.21
C ASN A 567 36.17 -14.56 44.23
N GLY A 568 37.30 -14.35 43.55
CA GLY A 568 37.42 -13.31 42.53
C GLY A 568 36.39 -13.49 41.40
N PHE A 569 36.14 -14.73 40.96
CA PHE A 569 35.12 -15.02 39.96
C PHE A 569 33.69 -14.74 40.45
N ILE A 570 33.33 -15.14 41.67
CA ILE A 570 32.02 -14.83 42.27
C ILE A 570 31.86 -13.32 42.41
N THR A 571 32.90 -12.62 42.86
CA THR A 571 32.91 -11.16 43.00
C THR A 571 32.83 -10.44 41.66
N PHE A 572 33.41 -10.98 40.58
CA PHE A 572 33.24 -10.43 39.23
C PHE A 572 31.77 -10.38 38.83
N TRP A 573 31.05 -11.49 38.98
CA TRP A 573 29.62 -11.57 38.63
C TRP A 573 28.74 -10.80 39.61
N ALA A 574 29.08 -10.77 40.90
CA ALA A 574 28.40 -9.93 41.88
C ALA A 574 28.60 -8.43 41.60
N ALA A 575 29.80 -8.02 41.18
CA ALA A 575 30.11 -6.64 40.80
C ALA A 575 29.35 -6.20 39.54
N ILE A 576 29.12 -7.10 38.59
CA ILE A 576 28.26 -6.84 37.42
C ILE A 576 26.84 -6.47 37.87
N ILE A 577 26.29 -7.16 38.87
CA ILE A 577 24.96 -6.86 39.43
C ILE A 577 25.01 -5.53 40.21
N LEU A 578 26.06 -5.28 40.98
CA LEU A 578 26.23 -4.05 41.78
C LEU A 578 26.28 -2.81 40.87
N PHE A 579 27.04 -2.87 39.77
CA PHE A 579 27.20 -1.77 38.82
C PHE A 579 26.16 -1.77 37.69
N GLN A 580 25.04 -2.51 37.83
CA GLN A 580 24.01 -2.62 36.79
C GLN A 580 23.43 -1.27 36.34
N ASN A 581 23.45 -0.26 37.23
CA ASN A 581 22.91 1.08 36.97
C ASN A 581 23.74 1.92 35.99
N LEU A 582 24.94 1.47 35.61
CA LEU A 582 25.79 2.15 34.61
C LEU A 582 25.11 2.19 33.24
N VAL A 583 24.33 1.17 32.90
CA VAL A 583 23.41 1.18 31.76
C VAL A 583 21.99 1.38 32.28
N PRO A 584 21.48 2.62 32.32
CA PRO A 584 20.19 2.90 32.93
C PRO A 584 19.06 2.25 32.12
N ILE A 585 18.26 1.42 32.80
CA ILE A 585 17.06 0.77 32.25
C ILE A 585 16.08 1.82 31.68
N SER A 586 16.01 3.00 32.30
CA SER A 586 15.11 4.09 31.93
C SER A 586 15.42 4.74 30.58
N LEU A 587 16.65 4.60 30.06
CA LEU A 587 17.07 5.26 28.81
C LEU A 587 16.14 4.97 27.63
N TYR A 588 15.61 3.74 27.55
CA TYR A 588 14.80 3.29 26.43
C TYR A 588 13.31 3.55 26.56
N ILE A 589 12.80 3.78 27.77
CA ILE A 589 11.40 4.17 27.97
C ILE A 589 11.22 5.69 27.86
N THR A 590 12.28 6.45 28.15
CA THR A 590 12.27 7.91 28.02
C THR A 590 12.33 8.37 26.56
N LEU A 591 12.91 7.57 25.66
CA LEU A 591 12.97 7.79 24.21
C LEU A 591 11.73 7.22 23.51
#